data_AF-A0A2E5LEU8-F1
#
_entry.id   AF-A0A2E5LEU8-F1
#
_cell.length_a   1.000
_cell.length_b   1.000
_cell.length_c   1.000
_cell.angle_alpha   90.00
_cell.angle_beta   90.00
_cell.angle_gamma   90.00
#
_symmetry.space_group_name_H-M   'P 1'
#
loop_
_entity.id
_entity.type
_entity.pdbx_description
1 polymer ?
#
loop_
_entity_poly.entity_id
_entity_poly.type
_entity_poly.pdbx_seq_one_letter_code
_entity_poly.pdbx_strand_id
1 'polypeptide(L)'
;MKKKIPKKITLDVLEKSAIKYLEKYAASEYQLVSVLRRKIIKTSFFYKTNPEKDFELIDLITNKFKKIGLINDKKFSENKVETYAQKGYSRKKITFNLKSKGISNQNIEYGMENLKLYFNDAELASALIYAKKKKY
;
A
#
# COMPACT_ATOMS: atom_id res chain seq x y z
N MET A 1 28.82 3.45 -14.37
CA MET A 1 28.54 2.65 -13.14
C MET A 1 28.32 1.19 -13.53
N LYS A 2 29.06 0.23 -12.95
CA LYS A 2 28.81 -1.21 -13.21
C LYS A 2 27.40 -1.58 -12.73
N LYS A 3 26.58 -2.16 -13.60
CA LYS A 3 25.23 -2.66 -13.22
C LYS A 3 25.40 -3.78 -12.20
N LYS A 4 24.87 -3.61 -10.98
CA LYS A 4 24.87 -4.67 -9.96
C LYS A 4 24.04 -5.86 -10.45
N ILE A 5 24.63 -7.04 -10.40
CA ILE A 5 23.95 -8.31 -10.70
C ILE A 5 22.86 -8.53 -9.64
N PRO A 6 21.60 -8.79 -10.03
CA PRO A 6 20.53 -9.06 -9.08
C PRO A 6 20.81 -10.39 -8.36
N LYS A 7 20.53 -10.47 -7.05
CA LYS A 7 20.57 -11.75 -6.32
C LYS A 7 19.49 -12.69 -6.85
N LYS A 8 19.78 -13.99 -6.96
CA LYS A 8 18.77 -15.03 -7.28
C LYS A 8 17.59 -14.94 -6.31
N ILE A 9 16.39 -15.23 -6.80
CA ILE A 9 15.19 -15.25 -5.98
C ILE A 9 15.24 -16.45 -5.03
N THR A 10 15.08 -16.17 -3.74
CA THR A 10 14.86 -17.13 -2.67
C THR A 10 13.90 -16.48 -1.67
N LEU A 11 13.30 -17.29 -0.78
CA LEU A 11 12.41 -16.78 0.26
C LEU A 11 13.10 -15.70 1.12
N ASP A 12 14.31 -15.95 1.61
CA ASP A 12 15.10 -15.01 2.41
C ASP A 12 15.39 -13.69 1.66
N VAL A 13 15.73 -13.77 0.36
CA VAL A 13 16.01 -12.57 -0.44
C VAL A 13 14.77 -11.72 -0.65
N LEU A 14 13.61 -12.36 -0.88
CA LEU A 14 12.34 -11.65 -1.00
C LEU A 14 11.89 -11.08 0.34
N GLU A 15 12.02 -11.83 1.43
CA GLU A 15 11.64 -11.39 2.76
C GLU A 15 12.46 -10.17 3.20
N LYS A 16 13.80 -10.21 3.05
CA LYS A 16 14.66 -9.03 3.30
C LYS A 16 14.29 -7.83 2.44
N SER A 17 13.89 -8.07 1.19
CA SER A 17 13.44 -6.99 0.30
C SER A 17 12.10 -6.41 0.75
N ALA A 18 11.20 -7.26 1.26
CA ALA A 18 9.90 -6.87 1.79
C ALA A 18 10.05 -6.05 3.07
N ILE A 19 10.87 -6.50 4.04
CA ILE A 19 11.18 -5.77 5.27
C ILE A 19 11.74 -4.39 4.94
N LYS A 20 12.78 -4.34 4.10
CA LYS A 20 13.37 -3.06 3.67
C LYS A 20 12.38 -2.12 3.00
N TYR A 21 11.39 -2.66 2.29
CA TYR A 21 10.35 -1.85 1.67
C TYR A 21 9.39 -1.28 2.73
N LEU A 22 8.94 -2.10 3.68
CA LEU A 22 8.02 -1.70 4.74
C LEU A 22 8.65 -0.76 5.78
N GLU A 23 9.96 -0.87 6.04
CA GLU A 23 10.71 0.09 6.86
C GLU A 23 10.66 1.51 6.28
N LYS A 24 10.66 1.61 4.95
CA LYS A 24 10.69 2.90 4.24
C LYS A 24 9.30 3.44 3.93
N TYR A 25 8.33 2.56 3.72
CA TYR A 25 7.02 2.93 3.19
C TYR A 25 5.90 2.28 4.00
N ALA A 26 5.00 3.10 4.54
CA ALA A 26 3.66 2.64 4.88
C ALA A 26 2.95 2.24 3.59
N ALA A 27 2.69 0.94 3.43
CA ALA A 27 2.16 0.35 2.20
C ALA A 27 1.05 -0.65 2.50
N SER A 28 0.13 -0.81 1.55
CA SER A 28 -0.85 -1.89 1.57
C SER A 28 -0.24 -3.23 1.13
N GLU A 29 -0.97 -4.31 1.39
CA GLU A 29 -0.62 -5.63 0.85
C GLU A 29 -0.43 -5.59 -0.67
N TYR A 30 -1.39 -5.02 -1.40
CA TYR A 30 -1.34 -4.91 -2.86
C TYR A 30 -0.06 -4.24 -3.36
N GLN A 31 0.37 -3.17 -2.68
CA GLN A 31 1.60 -2.46 -3.03
C GLN A 31 2.84 -3.32 -2.77
N LEU A 32 2.89 -4.04 -1.65
CA LEU A 32 3.98 -4.96 -1.35
C LEU A 32 4.06 -6.08 -2.39
N VAL A 33 2.93 -6.74 -2.67
CA VAL A 33 2.83 -7.80 -3.70
C VAL A 33 3.32 -7.28 -5.04
N SER A 34 2.88 -6.10 -5.46
CA SER A 34 3.29 -5.48 -6.72
C SER A 34 4.79 -5.16 -6.79
N VAL A 35 5.41 -4.80 -5.67
CA VAL A 35 6.87 -4.57 -5.59
C VAL A 35 7.63 -5.89 -5.68
N LEU A 36 7.20 -6.91 -4.95
CA LEU A 36 7.84 -8.23 -4.95
C LEU A 36 7.70 -8.92 -6.31
N ARG A 37 6.51 -8.87 -6.93
CA ARG A 37 6.30 -9.38 -8.30
C ARG A 37 7.23 -8.72 -9.31
N ARG A 38 7.34 -7.39 -9.29
CA ARG A 38 8.28 -6.66 -10.18
C ARG A 38 9.73 -7.07 -9.96
N LYS A 39 10.11 -7.32 -8.70
CA LYS A 39 11.47 -7.80 -8.37
C LYS A 39 11.72 -9.20 -8.93
N ILE A 40 10.75 -10.13 -8.78
CA ILE A 40 10.82 -11.47 -9.35
C ILE A 40 10.98 -11.37 -10.86
N ILE A 41 10.03 -10.74 -11.56
CA ILE A 41 10.04 -10.59 -13.03
C ILE A 41 11.38 -10.03 -13.52
N LYS A 42 11.89 -8.96 -12.90
CA LYS A 42 13.18 -8.36 -13.27
C LYS A 42 14.36 -9.30 -13.09
N THR A 43 14.34 -10.10 -12.02
CA THR A 43 15.41 -11.06 -11.71
C THR A 43 15.32 -12.28 -12.63
N SER A 44 14.12 -12.80 -12.86
CA SER A 44 13.86 -13.92 -13.76
C SER A 44 14.22 -13.57 -15.20
N PHE A 45 13.93 -12.34 -15.64
CA PHE A 45 14.36 -11.83 -16.95
C PHE A 45 15.90 -11.82 -17.08
N PHE A 46 16.61 -11.37 -16.05
CA PHE A 46 18.08 -11.36 -16.05
C PHE A 46 18.66 -12.79 -16.14
N TYR A 47 18.08 -13.75 -15.41
CA TYR A 47 18.54 -15.14 -15.39
C TYR A 47 17.88 -16.04 -16.45
N LYS A 48 17.00 -15.50 -17.31
CA LYS A 48 16.22 -16.24 -18.31
C LYS A 48 15.44 -17.43 -17.71
N THR A 49 14.79 -17.21 -16.58
CA THR A 49 13.99 -18.21 -15.86
C THR A 49 12.50 -17.85 -15.89
N ASN A 50 11.61 -18.83 -15.64
CA ASN A 50 10.17 -18.57 -15.51
C ASN A 50 9.86 -17.88 -14.15
N PRO A 51 9.33 -16.65 -14.13
CA PRO A 51 8.99 -15.94 -12.88
C PRO A 51 7.85 -16.56 -12.08
N GLU A 52 6.93 -17.29 -12.72
CA GLU A 52 5.74 -17.82 -12.03
C GLU A 52 6.09 -18.82 -10.93
N LYS A 53 7.21 -19.54 -11.09
CA LYS A 53 7.73 -20.49 -10.10
C LYS A 53 7.98 -19.87 -8.73
N ASP A 54 8.20 -18.56 -8.67
CA ASP A 54 8.53 -17.85 -7.44
C ASP A 54 7.34 -17.07 -6.85
N PHE A 55 6.18 -17.04 -7.50
CA PHE A 55 5.04 -16.23 -7.03
C PHE A 55 4.44 -16.74 -5.73
N GLU A 56 4.45 -18.05 -5.49
CA GLU A 56 4.00 -18.65 -4.22
C GLU A 56 4.82 -18.16 -3.01
N LEU A 57 6.07 -17.76 -3.22
CA LEU A 57 6.90 -17.18 -2.16
C LEU A 57 6.33 -15.86 -1.65
N ILE A 58 5.61 -15.11 -2.51
CA ILE A 58 4.96 -13.86 -2.10
C ILE A 58 3.84 -14.18 -1.12
N ASP A 59 3.04 -15.20 -1.37
CA ASP A 59 1.92 -15.58 -0.50
C ASP A 59 2.41 -16.05 0.88
N LEU A 60 3.53 -16.78 0.93
CA LEU A 60 4.18 -17.15 2.19
C LEU A 60 4.59 -15.90 3.00
N ILE A 61 5.19 -14.91 2.34
CA ILE A 61 5.64 -13.67 2.97
C ILE A 61 4.46 -12.81 3.42
N THR A 62 3.45 -12.59 2.58
CA THR A 62 2.29 -11.75 2.92
C THR A 62 1.49 -12.37 4.06
N ASN A 63 1.27 -13.70 4.06
CA ASN A 63 0.60 -14.39 5.15
C ASN A 63 1.39 -14.28 6.46
N LYS A 64 2.72 -14.48 6.42
CA LYS A 64 3.58 -14.28 7.59
C LYS A 64 3.45 -12.86 8.12
N PHE A 65 3.56 -11.85 7.25
CA PHE A 65 3.59 -10.44 7.63
C PHE A 65 2.24 -9.93 8.14
N LYS A 66 1.12 -10.45 7.61
CA LYS A 66 -0.21 -10.23 8.16
C LYS A 66 -0.34 -10.79 9.57
N LYS A 67 0.10 -12.03 9.79
CA LYS A 67 0.03 -12.69 11.11
C LYS A 67 0.78 -11.92 12.20
N ILE A 68 1.93 -11.35 11.87
CA ILE A 68 2.74 -10.55 12.81
C ILE A 68 2.39 -9.04 12.78
N GLY A 69 1.36 -8.63 12.04
CA GLY A 69 0.87 -7.24 12.02
C GLY A 69 1.72 -6.24 11.24
N LEU A 70 2.75 -6.68 10.50
CA LEU A 70 3.52 -5.80 9.61
C LEU A 70 2.69 -5.27 8.43
N ILE A 71 1.66 -6.01 8.02
CA ILE A 71 0.70 -5.59 7.01
C ILE A 71 -0.68 -5.56 7.65
N ASN A 72 -1.35 -4.42 7.58
CA ASN A 72 -2.71 -4.25 8.06
C ASN A 72 -3.44 -3.24 7.17
N ASP A 73 -4.15 -3.73 6.16
CA ASP A 73 -4.86 -2.89 5.19
C ASP A 73 -6.02 -2.10 5.83
N LYS A 74 -6.61 -2.62 6.90
CA LYS A 74 -7.63 -1.91 7.68
C LYS A 74 -7.03 -0.67 8.34
N LYS A 75 -5.92 -0.84 9.08
CA LYS A 75 -5.20 0.27 9.73
C LYS A 75 -4.60 1.25 8.72
N PHE A 76 -4.07 0.73 7.62
CA PHE A 76 -3.57 1.54 6.51
C PHE A 76 -4.68 2.42 5.93
N SER A 77 -5.88 1.86 5.72
CA SER A 77 -7.05 2.58 5.22
C SER A 77 -7.44 3.73 6.15
N GLU A 78 -7.60 3.47 7.45
CA GLU A 78 -7.91 4.50 8.45
C GLU A 78 -6.95 5.69 8.37
N ASN A 79 -5.64 5.42 8.47
CA ASN A 79 -4.61 6.45 8.46
C ASN A 79 -4.63 7.27 7.15
N LYS A 80 -4.91 6.62 6.01
CA LYS A 80 -4.97 7.30 4.71
C LYS A 80 -6.24 8.11 4.53
N VAL A 81 -7.39 7.61 4.99
CA VAL A 81 -8.65 8.37 5.00
C VAL A 81 -8.44 9.67 5.77
N GLU A 82 -7.89 9.61 6.98
CA GLU A 82 -7.60 10.79 7.80
C GLU A 82 -6.63 11.74 7.08
N THR A 83 -5.49 11.23 6.60
CA THR A 83 -4.49 12.03 5.87
C THR A 83 -5.12 12.76 4.66
N TYR A 84 -6.00 12.08 3.91
CA TYR A 84 -6.62 12.69 2.74
C TYR A 84 -7.73 13.68 3.11
N ALA A 85 -8.49 13.41 4.17
CA ALA A 85 -9.51 14.33 4.68
C ALA A 85 -8.89 15.64 5.18
N GLN A 86 -7.77 15.57 5.91
CA GLN A 86 -6.97 16.73 6.32
C GLN A 86 -6.41 17.53 5.12
N LYS A 87 -6.24 16.87 3.97
CA LYS A 87 -5.87 17.53 2.70
C LYS A 87 -7.05 18.16 1.96
N GLY A 88 -8.28 17.99 2.47
CA GLY A 88 -9.49 18.49 1.85
C GLY A 88 -9.99 17.62 0.69
N TYR A 89 -9.63 16.33 0.65
CA TYR A 89 -10.10 15.47 -0.43
C TYR A 89 -11.55 15.05 -0.18
N SER A 90 -12.38 15.08 -1.23
CA SER A 90 -13.75 14.58 -1.16
C SER A 90 -13.78 13.06 -0.96
N ARG A 91 -14.88 12.54 -0.39
CA ARG A 91 -15.08 11.09 -0.20
C ARG A 91 -14.79 10.29 -1.46
N LYS A 92 -15.33 10.72 -2.62
CA LYS A 92 -15.08 10.09 -3.92
C LYS A 92 -13.59 10.02 -4.27
N LYS A 93 -12.85 11.11 -4.07
CA LYS A 93 -11.41 11.16 -4.36
C LYS A 93 -10.59 10.28 -3.41
N ILE A 94 -10.96 10.23 -2.13
CA ILE A 94 -10.33 9.35 -1.14
C ILE A 94 -10.57 7.88 -1.52
N THR A 95 -11.82 7.49 -1.81
CA THR A 95 -12.15 6.13 -2.25
C THR A 95 -11.37 5.73 -3.50
N PHE A 96 -11.30 6.60 -4.50
CA PHE A 96 -10.52 6.34 -5.71
C PHE A 96 -9.02 6.11 -5.40
N ASN A 97 -8.43 6.94 -4.56
CA ASN A 97 -7.03 6.81 -4.16
C ASN A 97 -6.73 5.55 -3.33
N LEU A 98 -7.69 5.08 -2.54
CA LEU A 98 -7.54 3.83 -1.77
C LEU A 98 -7.74 2.60 -2.65
N LYS A 99 -8.68 2.64 -3.59
CA LYS A 99 -8.86 1.57 -4.60
C LYS A 99 -7.62 1.38 -5.46
N SER A 100 -6.96 2.45 -5.89
CA SER A 100 -5.70 2.35 -6.64
C SER A 100 -4.54 1.77 -5.81
N LYS A 101 -4.70 1.68 -4.49
CA LYS A 101 -3.79 1.00 -3.57
C LYS A 101 -4.25 -0.42 -3.21
N GLY A 102 -5.26 -0.94 -3.89
CA GLY A 102 -5.79 -2.29 -3.68
C GLY A 102 -6.55 -2.48 -2.38
N ILE A 103 -6.99 -1.41 -1.72
CA ILE A 103 -7.79 -1.51 -0.49
C ILE A 103 -9.22 -1.90 -0.84
N SER A 104 -9.77 -2.88 -0.12
CA SER A 104 -11.14 -3.36 -0.28
C SER A 104 -12.17 -2.29 0.09
N ASN A 105 -13.37 -2.37 -0.50
CA ASN A 105 -14.47 -1.45 -0.15
C ASN A 105 -14.78 -1.49 1.35
N GLN A 106 -14.79 -2.68 1.96
CA GLN A 106 -15.02 -2.86 3.40
C GLN A 106 -14.03 -2.07 4.25
N ASN A 107 -12.73 -2.14 3.95
CA ASN A 107 -11.70 -1.39 4.69
C ASN A 107 -11.79 0.11 4.43
N ILE A 108 -12.21 0.53 3.23
CA ILE A 108 -12.44 1.95 2.90
C ILE A 108 -13.63 2.49 3.71
N GLU A 109 -14.76 1.79 3.70
CA GLU A 109 -15.98 2.16 4.43
C GLU A 109 -15.71 2.25 5.92
N TYR A 110 -15.06 1.24 6.50
CA TYR A 110 -14.65 1.26 7.89
C TYR A 110 -13.78 2.48 8.25
N GLY A 111 -12.79 2.81 7.40
CA GLY A 111 -11.97 4.00 7.61
C GLY A 111 -12.76 5.31 7.53
N MET A 112 -13.76 5.38 6.64
CA MET A 112 -14.64 6.54 6.49
C MET A 112 -15.61 6.71 7.66
N GLU A 113 -16.16 5.61 8.17
CA GLU A 113 -17.04 5.61 9.35
C GLU A 113 -16.27 6.06 10.59
N ASN A 114 -15.07 5.52 10.80
CA ASN A 114 -14.22 5.95 11.90
C ASN A 114 -13.89 7.44 11.82
N LEU A 115 -13.62 7.99 10.63
CA LEU A 115 -13.39 9.43 10.49
C LEU A 115 -14.61 10.26 10.93
N LYS A 116 -15.83 9.83 10.59
CA LYS A 116 -17.06 10.55 10.97
C LYS A 116 -17.28 10.59 12.48
N LEU A 117 -16.92 9.53 13.20
CA LEU A 117 -17.02 9.48 14.66
C LEU A 117 -16.20 10.59 15.34
N TYR A 118 -15.08 10.98 14.75
CA TYR A 118 -14.22 12.06 15.28
C TYR A 118 -14.55 13.44 14.70
N PHE A 119 -15.23 13.50 13.55
CA PHE A 119 -15.53 14.73 12.84
C PHE A 119 -16.96 14.69 12.26
N ASN A 120 -17.94 15.17 13.04
CA ASN A 120 -19.37 15.21 12.65
C ASN A 120 -19.60 15.76 11.23
N ASP A 121 -18.82 16.76 10.82
CA ASP A 121 -18.88 17.40 9.49
C ASP A 121 -17.59 17.26 8.68
N ALA A 122 -16.98 16.07 8.69
CA ALA A 122 -15.72 15.80 7.99
C ALA A 122 -15.72 16.28 6.51
N GLU A 123 -16.85 16.13 5.80
CA GLU A 123 -16.95 16.57 4.40
C GLU A 123 -16.95 18.10 4.24
N LEU A 124 -17.69 18.82 5.09
CA LEU A 124 -17.70 20.28 5.09
C LEU A 124 -16.31 20.83 5.45
N ALA A 125 -15.68 20.26 6.48
CA ALA A 125 -14.33 20.62 6.89
C ALA A 125 -13.32 20.41 5.75
N SER A 126 -13.36 19.25 5.07
CA SER A 126 -12.52 18.99 3.92
C SER A 126 -12.76 19.97 2.76
N ALA A 127 -14.03 20.31 2.47
CA ALA A 127 -14.37 21.27 1.43
C ALA A 127 -13.83 22.68 1.73
N LEU A 128 -13.95 23.14 2.97
CA LEU A 128 -13.41 24.42 3.43
C LEU A 128 -11.89 24.47 3.33
N ILE A 129 -11.19 23.40 3.73
CA ILE A 129 -9.72 23.29 3.60
C ILE A 129 -9.30 23.38 2.14
N TYR A 130 -9.98 22.66 1.25
CA TYR A 130 -9.69 22.68 -0.18
C TYR A 130 -9.90 24.07 -0.78
N ALA A 131 -11.01 24.73 -0.45
CA ALA A 131 -11.32 26.08 -0.91
C ALA A 131 -10.27 27.11 -0.46
N LYS A 132 -9.79 27.03 0.80
CA LYS A 132 -8.69 27.88 1.30
C LYS A 132 -7.39 27.65 0.53
N LYS A 133 -7.04 26.40 0.22
CA LYS A 133 -5.81 26.06 -0.53
C LYS A 133 -5.85 26.48 -1.99
N LYS A 134 -7.02 26.48 -2.63
CA LYS A 134 -7.19 26.85 -4.05
C LYS A 134 -7.16 28.36 -4.29
N LYS A 135 -7.31 29.18 -3.23
CA LYS A 135 -7.31 30.66 -3.33
C LYS A 135 -5.91 31.28 -3.50
N TYR A 136 -4.87 30.47 -3.69
CA TYR A 136 -3.50 30.89 -4.00
C TYR A 136 -3.00 30.19 -5.26
#